data_AF-A0A846RHY9-F1
#
_entry.id   AF-A0A846RHY9-F1
#
_cell.length_a   1.000
_cell.length_b   1.000
_cell.length_c   1.000
_cell.angle_alpha   90.00
_cell.angle_beta   90.00
_cell.angle_gamma   90.00
#
_symmetry.space_group_name_H-M   'P 1'
#
loop_
_entity.id
_entity.type
_entity.pdbx_description
1 polymer ?
#
loop_
_entity_poly.entity_id
_entity_poly.type
_entity_poly.pdbx_seq_one_letter_code
_entity_poly.pdbx_strand_id
1 'polypeptide(L)'
;MAQPVQIRIVGAGMMVAAAVALSGCNDFVIGDRPPSTAPSEPATSASAPVSTSATPQALPMLPERPAPGEGWVAFTDEQRLVSFELPEDWTVEPIEDPGDGFEEGGLHFEVLNADGDAKAELHTRITPRRDECEQDAASPYTVLASEPVDIPSTAEAEGSIEPRFVLRLIQGFRFFSSYGVTDMVGGAENSACVLLNTVQGPEHIGLYSFGDRIALAALDPSQVGSGTESFPTIADAQKRFDQADFDQIRRMITSLQVAS
;
A
#
# COMPACT_ATOMS: atom_id res chain seq x y z
N MET A 1 5.79 -56.93 -26.57
CA MET A 1 5.09 -56.84 -27.87
C MET A 1 4.16 -55.65 -27.77
N ALA A 2 4.52 -54.58 -28.48
CA ALA A 2 3.81 -53.31 -28.50
C ALA A 2 2.77 -53.31 -29.62
N GLN A 3 1.61 -52.71 -29.38
CA GLN A 3 0.81 -52.10 -30.44
C GLN A 3 0.28 -50.73 -29.97
N PRO A 4 0.41 -49.70 -30.81
CA PRO A 4 0.07 -48.31 -30.47
C PRO A 4 -1.38 -47.97 -30.87
N VAL A 5 -2.01 -47.08 -30.11
CA VAL A 5 -3.25 -46.40 -30.53
C VAL A 5 -2.90 -44.97 -30.94
N GLN A 6 -2.94 -44.73 -32.24
CA GLN A 6 -2.89 -43.40 -32.85
C GLN A 6 -4.29 -42.78 -32.77
N ILE A 7 -4.39 -41.56 -32.24
CA ILE A 7 -5.53 -40.68 -32.50
C ILE A 7 -4.99 -39.44 -33.21
N ARG A 8 -5.42 -39.30 -34.46
CA ARG A 8 -5.23 -38.12 -35.30
C ARG A 8 -6.30 -37.10 -34.94
N ILE A 9 -5.91 -35.85 -34.69
CA ILE A 9 -6.81 -34.70 -34.81
C ILE A 9 -6.23 -33.79 -35.90
N VAL A 10 -7.08 -33.52 -36.89
CA VAL A 10 -6.88 -32.65 -38.06
C VAL A 10 -7.87 -31.50 -37.93
N GLY A 11 -7.43 -30.27 -38.22
CA GLY A 11 -8.27 -29.08 -38.44
C GLY A 11 -7.58 -27.83 -37.88
N ALA A 12 -6.84 -27.02 -38.67
CA ALA A 12 -7.31 -26.02 -39.64
C ALA A 12 -8.31 -25.03 -38.98
N GLY A 13 -8.09 -23.73 -38.82
CA GLY A 13 -7.14 -22.77 -39.38
C GLY A 13 -7.93 -21.51 -39.75
N MET A 14 -7.48 -20.29 -39.42
CA MET A 14 -7.78 -19.05 -40.17
C MET A 14 -7.00 -17.85 -39.60
N MET A 15 -5.96 -17.41 -40.32
CA MET A 15 -5.46 -16.03 -40.23
C MET A 15 -6.27 -15.18 -41.21
N VAL A 16 -6.78 -14.05 -40.74
CA VAL A 16 -7.23 -12.95 -41.62
C VAL A 16 -6.55 -11.67 -41.13
N ALA A 17 -5.58 -11.21 -41.92
CA ALA A 17 -5.04 -9.87 -41.85
C ALA A 17 -5.87 -8.98 -42.79
N ALA A 18 -6.35 -7.85 -42.29
CA ALA A 18 -6.94 -6.79 -43.11
C ALA A 18 -6.36 -5.44 -42.66
N ALA A 19 -5.41 -4.95 -43.44
CA ALA A 19 -4.97 -3.56 -43.41
C ALA A 19 -5.86 -2.76 -44.36
N VAL A 20 -6.46 -1.68 -43.88
CA VAL A 20 -7.10 -0.66 -44.71
C VAL A 20 -6.56 0.70 -44.30
N ALA A 21 -5.78 1.30 -45.20
CA ALA A 21 -5.41 2.71 -45.17
C ALA A 21 -6.52 3.52 -45.83
N LEU A 22 -6.99 4.59 -45.18
CA LEU A 22 -7.70 5.68 -45.85
C LEU A 22 -7.20 7.03 -45.35
N SER A 23 -6.69 7.77 -46.32
CA SER A 23 -6.28 9.16 -46.36
C SER A 23 -7.37 10.15 -45.94
N GLY A 24 -6.96 11.26 -45.32
CA GLY A 24 -7.79 12.44 -45.13
C GLY A 24 -6.96 13.69 -44.80
N CYS A 25 -6.39 14.32 -45.83
CA CYS A 25 -5.93 15.71 -45.79
C CYS A 25 -7.07 16.60 -46.26
N ASN A 26 -7.36 17.70 -45.55
CA ASN A 26 -7.94 18.95 -46.05
C ASN A 26 -7.57 20.02 -45.00
N ASP A 27 -6.54 20.83 -45.26
CA ASP A 27 -6.63 22.18 -45.85
C ASP A 27 -7.48 23.15 -45.02
N PHE A 28 -6.82 23.99 -44.22
CA PHE A 28 -7.35 25.31 -43.87
C PHE A 28 -6.26 26.37 -44.03
N VAL A 29 -6.71 27.50 -44.57
CA VAL A 29 -5.97 28.50 -45.34
C VAL A 29 -5.28 29.56 -44.48
N ILE A 30 -4.16 30.02 -45.07
CA ILE A 30 -3.23 31.10 -44.75
C ILE A 30 -3.90 32.45 -44.44
N GLY A 31 -3.36 33.15 -43.42
CA GLY A 31 -3.49 34.60 -43.26
C GLY A 31 -2.11 35.26 -43.26
N ASP A 32 -1.90 36.14 -44.24
CA ASP A 32 -0.70 36.93 -44.56
C ASP A 32 -0.09 37.78 -43.42
N ARG A 33 1.26 37.89 -43.35
CA ARG A 33 1.99 39.19 -43.31
C ARG A 33 3.53 39.02 -43.49
N PRO A 34 4.25 39.98 -44.13
CA PRO A 34 5.55 39.78 -44.79
C PRO A 34 6.78 39.97 -43.89
N PRO A 35 8.00 39.65 -44.36
CA PRO A 35 9.23 39.91 -43.61
C PRO A 35 9.65 41.38 -43.73
N SER A 36 9.92 42.04 -42.60
CA SER A 36 10.52 43.38 -42.54
C SER A 36 11.81 43.33 -41.73
N THR A 37 12.87 43.85 -42.33
CA THR A 37 14.25 43.86 -41.85
C THR A 37 14.56 45.13 -41.04
N ALA A 38 15.21 44.96 -39.87
CA ALA A 38 16.03 45.91 -39.06
C ALA A 38 15.36 47.19 -38.49
N PRO A 39 15.91 47.90 -37.46
CA PRO A 39 17.21 47.79 -36.77
C PRO A 39 17.17 47.77 -35.22
N SER A 40 18.34 47.60 -34.60
CA SER A 40 18.63 47.70 -33.16
C SER A 40 18.49 49.13 -32.60
N GLU A 41 17.90 49.27 -31.41
CA GLU A 41 18.15 50.35 -30.41
C GLU A 41 17.63 49.92 -29.01
N PRO A 42 18.18 50.48 -27.90
CA PRO A 42 18.09 49.90 -26.55
C PRO A 42 16.92 50.47 -25.72
N ALA A 43 16.27 49.63 -24.90
CA ALA A 43 15.36 50.08 -23.84
C ALA A 43 15.46 49.14 -22.63
N THR A 44 16.11 49.58 -21.55
CA THR A 44 15.48 50.08 -20.32
C THR A 44 14.89 48.98 -19.43
N SER A 45 15.51 48.81 -18.26
CA SER A 45 15.18 47.88 -17.20
C SER A 45 13.69 47.82 -16.88
N ALA A 46 13.11 46.62 -16.99
CA ALA A 46 11.86 46.26 -16.34
C ALA A 46 12.19 45.39 -15.14
N SER A 47 11.84 45.88 -13.94
CA SER A 47 11.96 45.17 -12.67
C SER A 47 11.25 43.82 -12.75
N ALA A 48 11.97 42.75 -12.42
CA ALA A 48 11.38 41.44 -12.21
C ALA A 48 10.33 41.52 -11.08
N PRO A 49 9.16 40.86 -11.22
CA PRO A 49 8.25 40.72 -10.09
C PRO A 49 8.99 39.96 -8.99
N VAL A 50 8.97 40.55 -7.79
CA VAL A 50 9.46 39.93 -6.58
C VAL A 50 8.72 38.60 -6.40
N SER A 51 9.46 37.49 -6.47
CA SER A 51 8.99 36.20 -6.01
C SER A 51 8.64 36.36 -4.54
N THR A 52 7.34 36.40 -4.24
CA THR A 52 6.83 36.19 -2.88
C THR A 52 7.32 34.82 -2.44
N SER A 53 8.32 34.80 -1.56
CA SER A 53 8.77 33.59 -0.88
C SER A 53 7.54 32.94 -0.24
N ALA A 54 7.18 31.75 -0.74
CA ALA A 54 6.15 30.94 -0.12
C ALA A 54 6.52 30.75 1.35
N THR A 55 5.66 31.23 2.25
CA THR A 55 5.82 30.97 3.68
C THR A 55 5.65 29.46 3.86
N PRO A 56 6.55 28.76 4.60
CA PRO A 56 6.39 27.34 4.84
C PRO A 56 5.03 27.08 5.48
N GLN A 57 4.18 26.31 4.80
CA GLN A 57 2.88 25.94 5.32
C GLN A 57 3.11 24.92 6.44
N ALA A 58 2.64 25.22 7.65
CA ALA A 58 2.74 24.29 8.77
C ALA A 58 1.90 23.04 8.46
N LEU A 59 2.48 21.87 8.70
CA LEU A 59 1.77 20.59 8.54
C LEU A 59 0.65 20.47 9.58
N PRO A 60 -0.45 19.75 9.27
CA PRO A 60 -1.40 19.33 10.28
C PRO A 60 -0.67 18.52 11.37
N MET A 61 -1.07 18.73 12.63
CA MET A 61 -0.51 18.01 13.77
C MET A 61 -1.64 17.42 14.61
N LEU A 62 -1.44 16.22 15.14
CA LEU A 62 -2.38 15.59 16.04
C LEU A 62 -2.54 16.39 17.35
N PRO A 63 -3.76 16.49 17.89
CA PRO A 63 -3.98 17.02 19.23
C PRO A 63 -3.31 16.13 20.29
N GLU A 64 -3.24 16.62 21.52
CA GLU A 64 -2.67 15.83 22.61
C GLU A 64 -3.55 14.59 22.83
N ARG A 65 -2.94 13.41 22.86
CA ARG A 65 -3.67 12.18 23.11
C ARG A 65 -3.99 12.05 24.62
N PRO A 66 -5.24 11.72 25.00
CA PRO A 66 -5.56 11.37 26.38
C PRO A 66 -4.70 10.21 26.88
N ALA A 67 -4.37 10.20 28.18
CA ALA A 67 -3.65 9.07 28.75
C ALA A 67 -4.45 7.78 28.55
N PRO A 68 -3.83 6.70 28.02
CA PRO A 68 -4.49 5.42 27.86
C PRO A 68 -4.81 4.77 29.22
N GLY A 69 -5.64 3.73 29.19
CA GLY A 69 -5.98 2.95 30.39
C GLY A 69 -4.77 2.25 31.04
N GLU A 70 -4.98 1.69 32.24
CA GLU A 70 -3.94 1.00 33.01
C GLU A 70 -3.20 -0.09 32.19
N GLY A 71 -1.87 -0.12 32.30
CA GLY A 71 -0.98 -1.06 31.60
C GLY A 71 -0.68 -0.70 30.14
N TRP A 72 -1.08 0.49 29.69
CA TRP A 72 -0.85 0.99 28.34
C TRP A 72 -0.18 2.35 28.37
N VAL A 73 0.59 2.65 27.33
CA VAL A 73 1.22 3.95 27.09
C VAL A 73 0.92 4.41 25.67
N ALA A 74 1.02 5.72 25.44
CA ALA A 74 0.86 6.30 24.12
C ALA A 74 2.23 6.61 23.52
N PHE A 75 2.49 6.09 22.33
CA PHE A 75 3.56 6.56 21.47
C PHE A 75 3.03 7.72 20.62
N THR A 76 3.82 8.77 20.46
CA THR A 76 3.57 9.88 19.52
C THR A 76 4.91 10.27 18.92
N ASP A 77 4.99 10.36 17.60
CA ASP A 77 6.23 10.78 16.95
C ASP A 77 6.54 12.27 17.25
N GLU A 78 7.78 12.67 17.01
CA GLU A 78 8.25 14.04 17.33
C GLU A 78 7.48 15.14 16.59
N GLN A 79 7.00 14.85 15.38
CA GLN A 79 6.24 15.79 14.55
C GLN A 79 4.73 15.72 14.82
N ARG A 80 4.29 14.79 15.69
CA ARG A 80 2.88 14.56 16.03
C ARG A 80 2.02 14.27 14.80
N LEU A 81 2.57 13.54 13.84
CA LEU A 81 1.89 13.08 12.64
C LEU A 81 1.19 11.73 12.86
N VAL A 82 1.73 10.88 13.73
CA VAL A 82 1.19 9.57 14.07
C VAL A 82 1.24 9.35 15.58
N SER A 83 0.25 8.62 16.08
CA SER A 83 0.23 8.17 17.47
C SER A 83 -0.52 6.84 17.58
N PHE A 84 -0.10 5.97 18.48
CA PHE A 84 -0.79 4.71 18.81
C PHE A 84 -0.55 4.34 20.27
N GLU A 85 -1.39 3.50 20.83
CA GLU A 85 -1.24 2.93 22.17
C GLU A 85 -0.54 1.58 22.09
N LEU A 86 0.28 1.25 23.08
CA LEU A 86 0.92 -0.06 23.21
C LEU A 86 1.01 -0.45 24.69
N PRO A 87 1.16 -1.74 25.03
CA PRO A 87 1.46 -2.17 26.39
C PRO A 87 2.70 -1.46 26.93
N GLU A 88 2.71 -1.16 28.23
CA GLU A 88 3.79 -0.37 28.86
C GLU A 88 5.17 -1.05 28.86
N ASP A 89 5.20 -2.38 28.69
CA ASP A 89 6.39 -3.22 28.61
C ASP A 89 6.88 -3.44 27.16
N TRP A 90 6.19 -2.86 26.18
CA TRP A 90 6.58 -2.89 24.76
C TRP A 90 7.37 -1.64 24.39
N THR A 91 8.18 -1.75 23.33
CA THR A 91 9.02 -0.64 22.85
C THR A 91 8.71 -0.30 21.41
N VAL A 92 8.90 0.98 21.08
CA VAL A 92 8.86 1.49 19.70
C VAL A 92 10.26 1.95 19.35
N GLU A 93 10.80 1.41 18.27
CA GLU A 93 12.14 1.75 17.80
C GLU A 93 12.08 2.32 16.38
N PRO A 94 12.82 3.39 16.06
CA PRO A 94 12.91 3.89 14.70
C PRO A 94 13.68 2.90 13.82
N ILE A 95 13.20 2.70 12.60
CA ILE A 95 13.90 1.91 11.58
C ILE A 95 14.78 2.88 10.78
N GLU A 96 16.09 2.88 11.06
CA GLU A 96 17.04 3.83 10.45
C GLU A 96 17.21 3.64 8.92
N ASP A 97 17.12 2.40 8.45
CA ASP A 97 17.18 2.04 7.03
C ASP A 97 16.00 1.12 6.70
N PRO A 98 14.85 1.68 6.26
CA PRO A 98 13.69 0.88 5.90
C PRO A 98 13.90 0.12 4.57
N GLY A 99 15.01 0.37 3.86
CA GLY A 99 15.29 -0.20 2.54
C GLY A 99 14.59 0.53 1.39
N ASP A 100 14.49 -0.15 0.25
CA ASP A 100 13.85 0.39 -0.96
C ASP A 100 12.32 0.45 -0.83
N GLY A 101 11.69 1.36 -1.58
CA GLY A 101 10.23 1.45 -1.66
C GLY A 101 9.59 2.45 -0.70
N PHE A 102 10.38 3.36 -0.14
CA PHE A 102 9.93 4.48 0.69
C PHE A 102 10.48 5.80 0.16
N GLU A 103 9.66 6.84 0.14
CA GLU A 103 10.12 8.20 -0.22
C GLU A 103 10.79 8.88 0.99
N GLU A 104 11.64 9.87 0.72
CA GLU A 104 12.30 10.64 1.78
C GLU A 104 11.30 11.33 2.72
N GLY A 105 11.66 11.42 4.00
CA GLY A 105 10.80 12.03 5.03
C GLY A 105 9.65 11.13 5.50
N GLY A 106 9.69 9.84 5.18
CA GLY A 106 8.82 8.82 5.76
C GLY A 106 9.12 8.58 7.25
N LEU A 107 8.08 8.19 7.99
CA LEU A 107 8.16 7.72 9.36
C LEU A 107 8.19 6.20 9.34
N HIS A 108 9.18 5.61 10.01
CA HIS A 108 9.39 4.17 10.04
C HIS A 108 9.69 3.73 11.47
N PHE A 109 8.79 2.92 12.02
CA PHE A 109 8.89 2.44 13.39
C PHE A 109 8.56 0.96 13.47
N GLU A 110 9.35 0.22 14.24
CA GLU A 110 9.06 -1.14 14.63
C GLU A 110 8.53 -1.15 16.07
N VAL A 111 7.54 -1.99 16.33
CA VAL A 111 7.01 -2.23 17.68
C VAL A 111 7.41 -3.62 18.14
N LEU A 112 8.17 -3.67 19.23
CA LEU A 112 8.68 -4.90 19.84
C LEU A 112 7.92 -5.20 21.13
N ASN A 113 7.63 -6.47 21.38
CA ASN A 113 7.12 -6.89 22.69
C ASN A 113 8.24 -6.93 23.75
N ALA A 114 7.88 -7.29 24.99
CA ALA A 114 8.83 -7.44 26.10
C ALA A 114 9.95 -8.48 25.85
N ASP A 115 9.74 -9.43 24.94
CA ASP A 115 10.72 -10.45 24.55
C ASP A 115 11.66 -9.98 23.43
N GLY A 116 11.42 -8.79 22.85
CA GLY A 116 12.14 -8.26 21.69
C GLY A 116 11.65 -8.79 20.33
N ASP A 117 10.48 -9.44 20.29
CA ASP A 117 9.86 -9.87 19.04
C ASP A 117 9.08 -8.72 18.39
N ALA A 118 9.32 -8.51 17.10
CA ALA A 118 8.52 -7.63 16.26
C ALA A 118 7.05 -8.06 16.20
N LYS A 119 6.14 -7.14 16.51
CA LYS A 119 4.68 -7.34 16.44
C LYS A 119 4.00 -6.47 15.40
N ALA A 120 4.55 -5.30 15.07
CA ALA A 120 4.06 -4.50 13.96
C ALA A 120 5.12 -3.51 13.50
N GLU A 121 5.00 -3.05 12.27
CA GLU A 121 5.77 -1.96 11.70
C GLU A 121 4.84 -0.88 11.18
N LEU A 122 5.15 0.37 11.48
CA LEU A 122 4.51 1.55 10.90
C LEU A 122 5.43 2.12 9.82
N HIS A 123 4.89 2.31 8.62
CA HIS A 123 5.58 3.00 7.54
C HIS A 123 4.68 4.04 6.91
N THR A 124 5.21 5.23 6.64
CA THR A 124 4.56 6.23 5.77
C THR A 124 5.38 6.42 4.49
N ARG A 125 4.89 7.24 3.56
CA ARG A 125 5.59 7.52 2.29
C ARG A 125 5.95 6.26 1.49
N ILE A 126 5.11 5.24 1.57
CA ILE A 126 5.33 3.99 0.83
C ILE A 126 5.19 4.28 -0.66
N THR A 127 6.15 3.84 -1.47
CA THR A 127 6.04 3.91 -2.92
C THR A 127 5.01 2.88 -3.39
N PRO A 128 3.91 3.28 -4.05
CA PRO A 128 2.87 2.35 -4.48
C PRO A 128 3.42 1.27 -5.42
N ARG A 129 3.05 0.01 -5.15
CA ARG A 129 3.35 -1.10 -6.06
C ARG A 129 2.37 -1.10 -7.24
N ARG A 130 2.86 -1.47 -8.41
CA ARG A 130 2.10 -1.53 -9.67
C ARG A 130 2.02 -2.95 -10.22
N ASP A 131 2.01 -3.92 -9.32
CA ASP A 131 2.11 -5.32 -9.71
C ASP A 131 0.78 -5.73 -10.36
N GLU A 132 0.81 -6.02 -11.66
CA GLU A 132 -0.36 -6.54 -12.37
C GLU A 132 -0.60 -7.98 -11.91
N CYS A 133 -1.79 -8.25 -11.37
CA CYS A 133 -2.19 -9.59 -10.99
C CYS A 133 -2.84 -10.30 -12.19
N GLU A 134 -2.10 -11.19 -12.84
CA GLU A 134 -2.69 -12.09 -13.83
C GLU A 134 -3.76 -12.96 -13.15
N GLN A 135 -4.94 -13.12 -13.76
CA GLN A 135 -6.06 -13.85 -13.14
C GLN A 135 -5.67 -15.28 -12.72
N ASP A 136 -4.85 -15.96 -13.53
CA ASP A 136 -4.40 -17.33 -13.25
C ASP A 136 -3.33 -17.41 -12.15
N ALA A 137 -2.78 -16.27 -11.71
CA ALA A 137 -1.82 -16.15 -10.63
C ALA A 137 -2.46 -15.76 -9.29
N ALA A 138 -3.77 -15.50 -9.26
CA ALA A 138 -4.48 -15.10 -8.05
C ALA A 138 -4.72 -16.31 -7.13
N SER A 139 -4.35 -16.16 -5.85
CA SER A 139 -4.61 -17.13 -4.80
C SER A 139 -5.90 -16.80 -4.06
N PRO A 140 -6.72 -17.79 -3.70
CA PRO A 140 -7.84 -17.58 -2.78
C PRO A 140 -7.34 -17.01 -1.46
N TYR A 141 -8.12 -16.12 -0.85
CA TYR A 141 -7.87 -15.61 0.48
C TYR A 141 -9.12 -15.65 1.36
N THR A 142 -8.92 -15.56 2.67
CA THR A 142 -9.99 -15.53 3.68
C THR A 142 -9.72 -14.39 4.65
N VAL A 143 -10.76 -13.63 4.97
CA VAL A 143 -10.71 -12.60 6.01
C VAL A 143 -11.19 -13.22 7.33
N LEU A 144 -10.33 -13.28 8.34
CA LEU A 144 -10.66 -13.82 9.66
C LEU A 144 -11.25 -12.75 10.59
N ALA A 145 -10.72 -11.54 10.52
CA ALA A 145 -11.21 -10.38 11.27
C ALA A 145 -11.23 -9.15 10.38
N SER A 146 -12.21 -8.28 10.60
CA SER A 146 -12.34 -7.02 9.88
C SER A 146 -13.14 -6.01 10.69
N GLU A 147 -12.47 -4.98 11.20
CA GLU A 147 -13.04 -3.99 12.13
C GLU A 147 -12.78 -2.58 11.58
N PRO A 148 -13.77 -1.67 11.63
CA PRO A 148 -13.55 -0.29 11.18
C PRO A 148 -12.51 0.39 12.08
N VAL A 149 -11.67 1.23 11.48
CA VAL A 149 -10.72 2.10 12.20
C VAL A 149 -10.91 3.54 11.74
N ASP A 150 -10.81 4.48 12.67
CA ASP A 150 -11.01 5.90 12.42
C ASP A 150 -9.68 6.57 12.07
N ILE A 151 -9.24 6.38 10.83
CA ILE A 151 -8.00 6.95 10.28
C ILE A 151 -8.29 7.60 8.91
N PRO A 152 -7.59 8.69 8.55
CA PRO A 152 -7.80 9.37 7.27
C PRO A 152 -7.41 8.47 6.09
N SER A 153 -8.31 8.40 5.11
CA SER A 153 -8.06 7.84 3.78
C SER A 153 -8.57 8.81 2.71
N THR A 154 -7.85 8.83 1.59
CA THR A 154 -8.16 9.57 0.36
C THR A 154 -8.34 8.62 -0.82
N ALA A 155 -8.53 7.31 -0.56
CA ALA A 155 -8.74 6.32 -1.61
C ALA A 155 -10.09 6.51 -2.31
N GLU A 156 -10.05 6.67 -3.63
CA GLU A 156 -11.23 6.79 -4.50
C GLU A 156 -11.24 5.74 -5.62
N ALA A 157 -10.35 4.76 -5.55
CA ALA A 157 -10.20 3.74 -6.57
C ALA A 157 -11.32 2.69 -6.54
N GLU A 158 -11.45 1.92 -7.61
CA GLU A 158 -12.34 0.76 -7.60
C GLU A 158 -11.85 -0.24 -6.54
N GLY A 159 -12.77 -0.70 -5.67
CA GLY A 159 -12.44 -1.58 -4.55
C GLY A 159 -12.00 -0.84 -3.29
N SER A 160 -11.99 0.50 -3.28
CA SER A 160 -11.80 1.27 -2.05
C SER A 160 -12.94 1.05 -1.06
N ILE A 161 -12.59 1.00 0.22
CA ILE A 161 -13.48 0.83 1.37
C ILE A 161 -13.06 1.81 2.46
N GLU A 162 -13.95 2.07 3.42
CA GLU A 162 -13.55 2.77 4.65
C GLU A 162 -12.41 2.00 5.33
N PRO A 163 -11.40 2.69 5.92
CA PRO A 163 -10.28 2.02 6.55
C PRO A 163 -10.69 0.98 7.60
N ARG A 164 -10.05 -0.18 7.53
CA ARG A 164 -10.31 -1.31 8.43
C ARG A 164 -9.01 -1.89 8.94
N PHE A 165 -9.00 -2.30 10.21
CA PHE A 165 -8.11 -3.36 10.64
C PHE A 165 -8.59 -4.67 10.02
N VAL A 166 -7.67 -5.45 9.47
CA VAL A 166 -7.96 -6.76 8.90
C VAL A 166 -6.95 -7.79 9.38
N LEU A 167 -7.41 -9.02 9.53
CA LEU A 167 -6.59 -10.23 9.63
C LEU A 167 -6.98 -11.13 8.48
N ARG A 168 -6.02 -11.43 7.59
CA ARG A 168 -6.27 -12.16 6.35
C ARG A 168 -5.34 -13.36 6.22
N LEU A 169 -5.85 -14.40 5.58
CA LEU A 169 -5.09 -15.58 5.16
C LEU A 169 -5.09 -15.66 3.65
N ILE A 170 -3.93 -15.83 3.01
CA ILE A 170 -3.84 -16.17 1.59
C ILE A 170 -3.41 -17.64 1.42
N GLN A 171 -4.05 -18.34 0.49
CA GLN A 171 -3.83 -19.76 0.25
C GLN A 171 -2.69 -19.97 -0.75
N GLY A 172 -1.64 -20.65 -0.31
CA GLY A 172 -0.62 -21.27 -1.16
C GLY A 172 -0.54 -22.77 -0.86
N PHE A 173 0.69 -23.29 -0.71
CA PHE A 173 0.86 -24.66 -0.19
C PHE A 173 0.50 -24.78 1.31
N ARG A 174 0.38 -23.64 2.00
CA ARG A 174 -0.13 -23.43 3.37
C ARG A 174 -1.01 -22.18 3.37
N PHE A 175 -1.61 -21.85 4.52
CA PHE A 175 -2.28 -20.57 4.72
C PHE A 175 -1.30 -19.58 5.35
N PHE A 176 -1.00 -18.49 4.65
CA PHE A 176 -0.12 -17.44 5.15
C PHE A 176 -0.95 -16.29 5.71
N SER A 177 -0.63 -15.86 6.93
CA SER A 177 -1.38 -14.79 7.59
C SER A 177 -0.70 -13.44 7.49
N SER A 178 -1.51 -12.41 7.59
CA SER A 178 -1.05 -11.05 7.84
C SER A 178 -2.20 -10.23 8.43
N TYR A 179 -1.84 -9.25 9.24
CA TYR A 179 -2.77 -8.30 9.81
C TYR A 179 -2.25 -6.87 9.69
N GLY A 180 -3.17 -5.92 9.60
CA GLY A 180 -2.85 -4.50 9.51
C GLY A 180 -4.04 -3.67 9.10
N VAL A 181 -3.80 -2.38 8.83
CA VAL A 181 -4.82 -1.47 8.31
C VAL A 181 -4.90 -1.52 6.79
N THR A 182 -6.09 -1.37 6.22
CA THR A 182 -6.27 -1.22 4.77
C THR A 182 -7.54 -0.45 4.43
N ASP A 183 -7.53 0.26 3.30
CA ASP A 183 -8.69 0.91 2.69
C ASP A 183 -9.06 0.30 1.33
N MET A 184 -8.57 -0.91 1.04
CA MET A 184 -8.84 -1.63 -0.21
C MET A 184 -9.33 -3.05 0.07
N VAL A 185 -10.30 -3.53 -0.71
CA VAL A 185 -10.59 -4.97 -0.77
C VAL A 185 -9.41 -5.72 -1.37
N GLY A 186 -9.20 -6.96 -0.93
CA GLY A 186 -8.03 -7.74 -1.32
C GLY A 186 -7.99 -8.18 -2.80
N GLY A 187 -9.12 -8.07 -3.52
CA GLY A 187 -9.27 -8.52 -4.90
C GLY A 187 -10.66 -9.09 -5.16
N ALA A 188 -10.96 -9.36 -6.44
CA ALA A 188 -12.26 -9.89 -6.85
C ALA A 188 -12.48 -11.32 -6.34
N GLU A 189 -13.73 -11.64 -5.97
CA GLU A 189 -14.15 -13.00 -5.59
C GLU A 189 -13.30 -13.67 -4.48
N ASN A 190 -12.72 -12.88 -3.57
CA ASN A 190 -11.79 -13.35 -2.55
C ASN A 190 -10.54 -14.04 -3.12
N SER A 191 -10.03 -13.59 -4.27
CA SER A 191 -8.75 -14.00 -4.82
C SER A 191 -7.83 -12.80 -5.03
N ALA A 192 -6.53 -12.99 -4.80
CA ALA A 192 -5.52 -11.93 -4.87
C ALA A 192 -4.14 -12.51 -5.19
N CYS A 193 -3.31 -11.79 -5.94
CA CYS A 193 -1.87 -12.10 -6.00
C CYS A 193 -1.16 -11.59 -4.74
N VAL A 194 -1.55 -10.39 -4.30
CA VAL A 194 -1.00 -9.70 -3.14
C VAL A 194 -2.14 -9.02 -2.40
N LEU A 195 -2.14 -9.15 -1.07
CA LEU A 195 -3.00 -8.41 -0.16
C LEU A 195 -2.17 -7.30 0.49
N LEU A 196 -2.53 -6.04 0.26
CA LEU A 196 -1.82 -4.89 0.82
C LEU A 196 -2.46 -4.45 2.15
N ASN A 197 -1.64 -4.25 3.18
CA ASN A 197 -2.03 -3.58 4.42
C ASN A 197 -1.65 -2.10 4.37
N THR A 198 -2.17 -1.41 3.36
CA THR A 198 -1.89 0.01 3.16
C THR A 198 -3.17 0.82 3.13
N VAL A 199 -3.07 2.08 3.55
CA VAL A 199 -4.11 3.10 3.46
C VAL A 199 -3.56 4.30 2.71
N GLN A 200 -4.34 4.82 1.77
CA GLN A 200 -3.99 6.00 0.98
C GLN A 200 -4.22 7.26 1.83
N GLY A 201 -3.19 7.74 2.52
CA GLY A 201 -3.30 8.87 3.43
C GLY A 201 -3.29 10.26 2.77
N PRO A 202 -3.44 11.32 3.57
CA PRO A 202 -3.24 12.70 3.15
C PRO A 202 -1.85 12.91 2.54
N GLU A 203 -1.68 13.91 1.66
CA GLU A 203 -0.43 14.17 0.91
C GLU A 203 0.84 14.23 1.78
N HIS A 204 0.73 14.79 2.99
CA HIS A 204 1.87 14.93 3.91
C HIS A 204 2.28 13.60 4.58
N ILE A 205 1.38 12.61 4.62
CA ILE A 205 1.63 11.25 5.12
C ILE A 205 1.99 10.30 3.97
N GLY A 206 1.32 10.46 2.82
CA GLY A 206 1.42 9.54 1.68
C GLY A 206 0.71 8.21 1.92
N LEU A 207 1.07 7.19 1.15
CA LEU A 207 0.63 5.82 1.38
C LEU A 207 1.27 5.32 2.68
N TYR A 208 0.48 4.78 3.59
CA TYR A 208 0.98 4.31 4.89
C TYR A 208 0.47 2.92 5.25
N SER A 209 1.19 2.24 6.13
CA SER A 209 0.91 0.90 6.64
C SER A 209 1.13 0.88 8.14
N PHE A 210 0.29 0.12 8.85
CA PHE A 210 0.57 -0.32 10.22
C PHE A 210 0.05 -1.74 10.42
N GLY A 211 0.94 -2.69 10.66
CA GLY A 211 0.64 -4.12 10.69
C GLY A 211 1.90 -4.98 10.74
N ASP A 212 1.76 -6.30 10.58
CA ASP A 212 2.91 -7.22 10.62
C ASP A 212 3.78 -7.16 9.35
N ARG A 213 3.21 -6.69 8.24
CA ARG A 213 3.88 -6.49 6.95
C ARG A 213 3.04 -5.60 6.05
N ILE A 214 3.67 -4.93 5.09
CA ILE A 214 2.98 -4.10 4.09
C ILE A 214 2.19 -4.95 3.09
N ALA A 215 2.70 -6.14 2.73
CA ALA A 215 2.14 -6.96 1.66
C ALA A 215 2.21 -8.45 2.01
N LEU A 216 1.11 -9.15 1.76
CA LEU A 216 0.98 -10.60 1.91
C LEU A 216 0.75 -11.24 0.55
N ALA A 217 1.62 -12.17 0.17
CA ALA A 217 1.46 -13.02 -1.01
C ALA A 217 1.51 -14.49 -0.60
N ALA A 218 0.92 -15.37 -1.41
CA ALA A 218 1.17 -16.80 -1.27
C ALA A 218 2.63 -17.10 -1.59
N LEU A 219 3.31 -17.84 -0.72
CA LEU A 219 4.73 -18.14 -0.87
C LEU A 219 4.94 -19.58 -1.33
N ASP A 220 5.98 -19.79 -2.12
CA ASP A 220 6.50 -21.11 -2.44
C ASP A 220 7.30 -21.69 -1.26
N PRO A 221 7.43 -23.03 -1.15
CA PRO A 221 8.20 -23.67 -0.07
C PRO A 221 9.64 -23.18 0.06
N SER A 222 10.28 -22.76 -1.04
CA SER A 222 11.64 -22.22 -1.03
C SER A 222 11.75 -20.79 -0.49
N GLN A 223 10.62 -20.10 -0.31
CA GLN A 223 10.55 -18.71 0.15
C GLN A 223 10.17 -18.62 1.65
N VAL A 224 9.83 -19.73 2.30
CA VAL A 224 9.43 -19.74 3.71
C VAL A 224 10.67 -19.66 4.61
N GLY A 225 10.84 -18.52 5.27
CA GLY A 225 11.86 -18.28 6.29
C GLY A 225 11.35 -18.48 7.71
N SER A 226 12.24 -18.36 8.71
CA SER A 226 11.92 -18.54 10.13
C SER A 226 10.88 -17.56 10.68
N GLY A 227 10.73 -16.37 10.08
CA GLY A 227 9.74 -15.36 10.46
C GLY A 227 8.40 -15.44 9.71
N THR A 228 8.21 -16.45 8.85
CA THR A 228 6.96 -16.61 8.10
C THR A 228 5.94 -17.39 8.92
N GLU A 229 4.92 -16.71 9.42
CA GLU A 229 3.79 -17.38 10.07
C GLU A 229 2.90 -18.06 9.01
N SER A 230 2.74 -19.39 9.12
CA SER A 230 1.94 -20.17 8.18
C SER A 230 1.26 -21.38 8.82
N PHE A 231 0.04 -21.67 8.39
CA PHE A 231 -0.84 -22.64 9.03
C PHE A 231 -1.19 -23.81 8.09
N PRO A 232 -1.36 -25.03 8.62
CA PRO A 232 -1.86 -26.15 7.84
C PRO A 232 -3.33 -25.96 7.46
N THR A 233 -4.11 -25.34 8.34
CA THR A 233 -5.55 -25.11 8.16
C THR A 233 -5.95 -23.72 8.64
N ILE A 234 -7.11 -23.24 8.16
CA ILE A 234 -7.74 -22.01 8.66
C ILE A 234 -8.05 -22.12 10.16
N ALA A 235 -8.47 -23.30 10.64
CA ALA A 235 -8.79 -23.50 12.06
C ALA A 235 -7.56 -23.36 12.97
N ASP A 236 -6.38 -23.79 12.51
CA ASP A 236 -5.13 -23.60 13.24
C ASP A 236 -4.77 -22.11 13.34
N ALA A 237 -5.00 -21.34 12.26
CA ALA A 237 -4.81 -19.89 12.26
C ALA A 237 -5.78 -19.20 13.23
N GLN A 238 -7.07 -19.53 13.19
CA GLN A 238 -8.07 -18.99 14.10
C GLN A 238 -7.67 -19.20 15.56
N LYS A 239 -7.28 -20.44 15.91
CA LYS A 239 -6.81 -20.76 17.26
C LYS A 239 -5.62 -19.91 17.72
N ARG A 240 -4.69 -19.59 16.81
CA ARG A 240 -3.53 -18.73 17.09
C ARG A 240 -3.93 -17.29 17.34
N PHE A 241 -4.91 -16.76 16.58
CA PHE A 241 -5.37 -15.39 16.71
C PHE A 241 -6.46 -15.19 17.78
N ASP A 242 -6.98 -16.27 18.36
CA ASP A 242 -7.83 -16.24 19.57
C ASP A 242 -7.01 -16.10 20.87
N GLN A 243 -5.68 -16.01 20.79
CA GLN A 243 -4.81 -15.87 21.97
C GLN A 243 -4.73 -14.42 22.44
N ALA A 244 -4.54 -14.22 23.75
CA ALA A 244 -4.59 -12.90 24.39
C ALA A 244 -3.46 -11.95 23.93
N ASP A 245 -2.33 -12.47 23.45
CA ASP A 245 -1.26 -11.64 22.88
C ASP A 245 -1.75 -10.91 21.62
N PHE A 246 -2.60 -11.56 20.82
CA PHE A 246 -3.13 -10.94 19.61
C PHE A 246 -4.16 -9.85 19.91
N ASP A 247 -4.91 -9.96 21.02
CA ASP A 247 -5.81 -8.88 21.46
C ASP A 247 -5.05 -7.58 21.75
N GLN A 248 -3.83 -7.68 22.29
CA GLN A 248 -2.95 -6.52 22.50
C GLN A 248 -2.51 -5.92 21.16
N ILE A 249 -2.08 -6.75 20.22
CA ILE A 249 -1.68 -6.30 18.87
C ILE A 249 -2.85 -5.60 18.16
N ARG A 250 -4.03 -6.21 18.19
CA ARG A 250 -5.25 -5.63 17.61
C ARG A 250 -5.59 -4.30 18.24
N ARG A 251 -5.56 -4.17 19.57
CA ARG A 251 -5.81 -2.89 20.24
C ARG A 251 -4.78 -1.83 19.85
N MET A 252 -3.49 -2.20 19.78
CA MET A 252 -2.44 -1.30 19.35
C MET A 252 -2.70 -0.75 17.94
N ILE A 253 -2.93 -1.63 16.97
CA ILE A 253 -3.13 -1.21 15.56
C ILE A 253 -4.41 -0.38 15.41
N THR A 254 -5.50 -0.78 16.06
CA THR A 254 -6.78 -0.06 16.00
C THR A 254 -6.79 1.28 16.74
N SER A 255 -5.79 1.53 17.61
CA SER A 255 -5.61 2.81 18.31
C SER A 255 -4.80 3.84 17.50
N LEU A 256 -4.42 3.51 16.26
CA LEU A 256 -3.68 4.41 15.39
C LEU A 256 -4.47 5.70 15.14
N GLN A 257 -3.79 6.83 15.29
CA GLN A 257 -4.23 8.13 14.82
C GLN A 257 -3.19 8.66 13.85
N VAL A 258 -3.67 9.32 12.80
CA VAL A 258 -2.83 9.93 11.76
C VAL A 258 -3.34 11.37 11.57
N ALA A 259 -2.42 12.33 11.48
CA ALA A 259 -2.76 13.72 11.22
C ALA A 259 -3.45 13.87 9.85
N SER A 260 -4.50 14.69 9.81
CA SER A 260 -5.33 14.93 8.62
C SER A 260 -5.52 16.42 8.39
#